data_AF-E6VWY1-F1
#
_entry.id   AF-E6VWY1-F1
#
_cell.length_a   1.000
_cell.length_b   1.000
_cell.length_c   1.000
_cell.angle_alpha   90.00
_cell.angle_beta   90.00
_cell.angle_gamma   90.00
#
_symmetry.space_group_name_H-M   'P 1'
#
loop_
_entity.id
_entity.type
_entity.pdbx_description
1 polymer ?
#
loop_
_entity_poly.entity_id
_entity_poly.type
_entity_poly.pdbx_seq_one_letter_code
_entity_poly.pdbx_strand_id
1 'polypeptide(L)' 'MKRHDERRDECAASVETERVFEGFDASRSERLRKEEEDERARRIAKLKSEILSGQYRPDVKDIARLLTSAMDPTL' A
#
# COMPACT_ATOMS: atom_id res chain seq x y z
N MET A 1 6.85 -12.41 55.74
CA MET A 1 7.52 -12.35 54.42
C MET A 1 6.66 -13.07 53.40
N LYS A 2 5.98 -12.34 52.50
CA LYS A 2 5.44 -12.86 51.23
C LYS A 2 5.30 -11.65 50.30
N ARG A 3 6.37 -11.38 49.55
CA ARG A 3 6.36 -10.49 48.38
C ARG A 3 6.56 -11.40 47.18
N HIS A 4 6.01 -10.97 46.04
CA HIS A 4 6.12 -11.57 44.71
C HIS A 4 4.93 -12.42 44.28
N ASP A 5 3.91 -11.76 43.72
CA ASP A 5 3.23 -12.27 42.52
C ASP A 5 2.54 -11.16 41.70
N GLU A 6 3.22 -10.02 41.47
CA GLU A 6 2.66 -8.91 40.64
C GLU A 6 3.48 -8.63 39.37
N ARG A 7 4.65 -9.26 39.19
CA ARG A 7 5.53 -8.98 38.05
C ARG A 7 5.27 -9.82 36.79
N ARG A 8 4.36 -10.80 36.85
CA ARG A 8 4.05 -11.66 35.68
C ARG A 8 2.91 -11.12 34.82
N ASP A 9 2.00 -10.35 35.41
CA ASP A 9 0.82 -9.82 34.69
C ASP A 9 1.14 -8.59 33.84
N GLU A 10 2.07 -7.72 34.29
CA GLU A 10 2.52 -6.56 33.51
C GLU A 10 3.21 -6.98 32.19
N CYS A 11 3.99 -8.06 32.20
CA CYS A 11 4.62 -8.60 31.00
C CYS A 11 3.61 -9.23 30.04
N ALA A 12 2.61 -9.96 30.54
CA ALA A 12 1.60 -10.59 29.70
C ALA A 12 0.73 -9.54 28.97
N ALA A 13 0.30 -8.49 29.68
CA ALA A 13 -0.48 -7.40 29.09
C ALA A 13 0.32 -6.59 28.05
N SER A 14 1.63 -6.39 28.27
CA SER A 14 2.48 -5.71 27.28
C SER A 14 2.64 -6.51 25.98
N VAL A 15 2.76 -7.84 26.07
CA VAL A 15 2.90 -8.71 24.88
C VAL A 15 1.57 -8.85 24.12
N GLU A 16 0.43 -8.88 24.82
CA GLU A 16 -0.88 -8.93 24.16
C GLU A 16 -1.23 -7.61 23.46
N THR A 17 -0.88 -6.46 24.05
CA THR A 17 -1.10 -5.16 23.40
C THR A 17 -0.23 -4.99 22.14
N GLU A 18 1.04 -5.39 22.19
CA GLU A 18 1.95 -5.33 21.03
C GLU A 18 1.45 -6.19 19.85
N ARG A 19 0.95 -7.41 20.13
CA ARG A 19 0.35 -8.30 19.10
C ARG A 19 -0.91 -7.72 18.46
N VAL A 20 -1.74 -7.00 19.23
CA VAL A 20 -2.95 -6.34 18.71
C VAL A 20 -2.57 -5.16 17.80
N PHE A 21 -1.54 -4.40 18.15
CA PHE A 21 -1.03 -3.32 17.31
C PHE A 21 -0.43 -3.84 15.99
N GLU A 22 0.35 -4.92 16.02
CA GLU A 22 0.86 -5.58 14.80
C GLU A 22 -0.27 -6.05 13.88
N GLY A 23 -1.33 -6.65 14.43
CA GLY A 23 -2.51 -7.06 13.66
C GLY A 23 -3.28 -5.89 13.05
N PHE A 24 -3.32 -4.75 13.74
CA PHE A 24 -3.95 -3.52 13.24
C PHE A 24 -3.13 -2.86 12.13
N ASP A 25 -1.80 -2.84 12.26
CA ASP A 25 -0.89 -2.32 11.23
C ASP A 25 -0.89 -3.19 9.96
N ALA A 26 -0.93 -4.51 10.11
CA ALA A 26 -1.09 -5.43 8.97
C ALA A 26 -2.42 -5.20 8.23
N SER A 27 -3.52 -5.08 8.97
CA SER A 27 -4.84 -4.80 8.41
C SER A 27 -4.92 -3.42 7.74
N ARG A 28 -4.23 -2.42 8.29
CA ARG A 28 -4.13 -1.08 7.71
C ARG A 28 -3.29 -1.08 6.44
N SER A 29 -2.18 -1.80 6.43
CA SER A 29 -1.32 -1.98 5.25
C SER A 29 -2.07 -2.66 4.11
N GLU A 30 -2.87 -3.70 4.37
CA GLU A 30 -3.72 -4.34 3.35
C GLU A 30 -4.79 -3.39 2.78
N ARG A 31 -5.43 -2.59 3.65
CA ARG A 31 -6.40 -1.58 3.20
C ARG A 31 -5.76 -0.52 2.31
N LEU A 32 -4.59 -0.03 2.69
CA LEU A 32 -3.83 0.96 1.90
C LEU A 32 -3.44 0.40 0.53
N ARG A 33 -2.95 -0.84 0.46
CA ARG A 33 -2.65 -1.51 -0.82
C ARG A 33 -3.89 -1.62 -1.71
N LYS A 34 -5.03 -1.99 -1.12
CA LYS A 34 -6.30 -2.07 -1.86
C LYS A 34 -6.77 -0.71 -2.35
N GLU A 35 -6.64 0.33 -1.54
CA GLU A 35 -6.96 1.71 -1.93
C GLU A 35 -6.07 2.19 -3.08
N GLU A 36 -4.77 1.86 -3.04
CA GLU A 36 -3.82 2.14 -4.13
C GLU A 36 -4.18 1.40 -5.43
N GLU A 37 -4.56 0.12 -5.34
CA GLU A 37 -5.03 -0.67 -6.48
C GLU A 37 -6.31 -0.08 -7.10
N ASP A 38 -7.29 0.27 -6.28
CA ASP A 38 -8.54 0.89 -6.71
C ASP A 38 -8.32 2.26 -7.33
N GLU A 39 -7.36 3.03 -6.81
CA GLU A 39 -6.96 4.30 -7.41
C GLU A 39 -6.26 4.11 -8.76
N ARG A 40 -5.34 3.14 -8.84
CA ARG A 40 -4.67 2.78 -10.09
C ARG A 40 -5.67 2.35 -11.17
N ALA A 41 -6.64 1.51 -10.81
CA ALA A 41 -7.70 1.08 -11.71
C ALA A 41 -8.52 2.26 -12.25
N ARG A 42 -8.89 3.22 -11.39
CA ARG A 42 -9.59 4.45 -11.78
C ARG A 42 -8.77 5.31 -12.74
N ARG A 43 -7.47 5.50 -12.45
CA ARG A 43 -6.55 6.26 -13.33
C ARG A 43 -6.43 5.61 -14.70
N ILE A 44 -6.29 4.28 -14.76
CA ILE A 44 -6.22 3.53 -16.02
C ILE A 44 -7.53 3.65 -16.81
N ALA A 45 -8.69 3.52 -16.15
CA ALA A 45 -9.99 3.63 -16.81
C ALA A 45 -10.19 5.01 -17.43
N LYS A 46 -9.83 6.07 -16.70
CA LYS A 46 -9.87 7.46 -17.20
C LYS A 46 -8.95 7.62 -18.41
N LEU A 47 -7.69 7.20 -18.31
CA LEU A 47 -6.72 7.28 -19.40
C LEU A 47 -7.22 6.55 -20.67
N LYS A 48 -7.79 5.35 -20.53
CA LYS A 48 -8.39 4.60 -21.64
C LYS A 48 -9.51 5.40 -22.32
N SER A 49 -10.37 6.05 -21.54
CA SER A 49 -11.46 6.89 -22.08
C SER A 49 -10.92 8.10 -22.85
N GLU A 50 -9.89 8.76 -22.33
CA GLU A 50 -9.23 9.90 -23.01
C GLU A 50 -8.56 9.48 -24.32
N ILE A 51 -7.92 8.30 -24.36
CA ILE A 51 -7.33 7.72 -25.58
C ILE A 51 -8.41 7.42 -26.61
N LEU A 52 -9.48 6.72 -26.22
CA LEU A 52 -10.56 6.34 -27.13
C LEU A 52 -11.34 7.54 -27.69
N SER A 53 -11.49 8.59 -26.89
CA SER A 53 -12.11 9.85 -27.32
C SER A 53 -11.18 10.75 -28.15
N GLY A 54 -9.92 10.37 -28.32
CA GLY A 54 -8.90 11.17 -29.04
C GLY A 54 -8.47 12.44 -28.29
N GLN A 55 -8.83 12.58 -27.02
CA GLN A 55 -8.47 13.75 -26.19
C GLN A 55 -7.12 13.58 -25.49
N TYR A 56 -6.60 12.36 -25.43
CA TYR A 56 -5.29 12.10 -24.84
C TYR A 56 -4.17 12.71 -25.69
N ARG A 57 -3.37 13.59 -25.06
CA ARG A 57 -2.19 14.23 -25.66
C ARG A 57 -0.95 13.86 -24.83
N PRO A 58 -0.18 12.85 -25.23
CA PRO A 58 1.03 12.47 -24.50
C PRO A 58 2.07 13.59 -24.60
N ASP A 59 2.78 13.84 -23.51
CA ASP A 59 3.95 14.71 -23.53
C ASP A 59 5.24 13.94 -23.84
N VAL A 60 6.36 14.67 -24.01
CA VAL A 60 7.67 14.05 -24.30
C VAL A 60 8.12 13.11 -23.18
N LYS A 61 7.75 13.38 -21.93
CA LYS A 61 8.12 12.55 -20.78
C LYS A 61 7.32 11.26 -20.75
N ASP A 62 6.04 11.30 -21.13
CA ASP A 62 5.20 10.11 -21.25
C ASP A 62 5.76 9.16 -22.30
N ILE A 63 6.16 9.69 -23.45
CA ILE A 63 6.77 8.90 -24.54
C ILE A 63 8.11 8.34 -24.08
N ALA A 64 8.97 9.15 -23.46
CA ALA A 64 10.26 8.68 -22.95
C ALA A 64 10.09 7.57 -21.90
N ARG A 65 9.14 7.73 -20.96
CA ARG A 65 8.83 6.71 -19.96
C ARG A 65 8.37 5.40 -20.62
N LEU A 66 7.46 5.50 -21.59
CA LEU A 66 6.95 4.33 -22.32
C LEU A 66 8.09 3.57 -23.03
N LEU A 67 8.98 4.29 -23.71
CA LEU A 67 10.12 3.70 -24.41
C LEU A 67 11.11 3.07 -23.43
N THR A 68 11.45 3.76 -22.33
CA THR A 68 12.36 3.24 -21.31
C THR A 68 11.80 1.97 -20.68
N SER A 69 10.52 1.96 -20.28
CA SER A 69 9.88 0.77 -19.70
C SER A 69 9.76 -0.39 -20.70
N ALA A 70 9.66 -0.11 -22.01
CA ALA A 70 9.64 -1.15 -23.04
C ALA A 70 11.04 -1.76 -23.29
N MET A 71 12.10 -0.99 -23.06
CA MET A 71 13.49 -1.43 -23.26
C MET A 71 14.08 -2.16 -22.06
N ASP A 72 13.61 -1.87 -20.85
CA ASP A 72 14.03 -2.57 -19.63
C ASP A 72 12.81 -3.14 -18.88
N PRO A 73 12.42 -4.40 -19.15
CA PRO A 73 11.30 -5.04 -18.48
C PRO A 73 11.61 -5.44 -17.01
N THR A 74 12.81 -5.15 -16.52
CA THR A 74 13.25 -5.46 -15.14
C THR A 74 13.28 -4.24 -14.21
N LEU A 75 12.94 -3.05 -14.71
CA LEU A 75 12.76 -1.80 -13.95
C LEU A 75 11.31 -1.54 -13.54
#